data_AF-A0A947M2Z1-F1
#
_entry.id   AF-A0A947M2Z1-F1
#
_cell.length_a   1.000
_cell.length_b   1.000
_cell.length_c   1.000
_cell.angle_alpha   90.00
_cell.angle_beta   90.00
_cell.angle_gamma   90.00
#
_symmetry.space_group_name_H-M   'P 1'
#
loop_
_entity.id
_entity.type
_entity.pdbx_description
1 polymer ?
#
loop_
_entity_poly.entity_id
_entity_poly.type
_entity_poly.pdbx_seq_one_letter_code
_entity_poly.pdbx_strand_id
1 'polypeptide(L)'
;MLKSFKDPAGTHGYKFDIEGDNTPYVEMVLSPGKKILAEAGTFMAKQPDVKMTMALGDGKQTNILSKAFGAAKRKISGDNALFSHFENVAKDDSEQLLVLTAPHPGQIIAIDLAAAGGSVICQKGAFMAAPSGTSE
;
A
#
# COMPACT_ATOMS: atom_id res chain seq x y z
N MET A 1 -13.83 12.98 -12.68
CA MET A 1 -14.47 11.88 -13.42
C MET A 1 -13.50 10.73 -13.28
N LEU A 2 -13.69 9.89 -12.25
CA LEU A 2 -12.74 8.85 -11.88
C LEU A 2 -12.48 7.97 -13.10
N LYS A 3 -11.22 7.82 -13.53
CA LYS A 3 -10.86 6.87 -14.58
C LYS A 3 -10.91 5.48 -13.95
N SER A 4 -12.12 4.99 -13.75
CA SER A 4 -12.37 3.58 -13.61
C SER A 4 -11.71 2.90 -14.80
N PHE A 5 -10.86 1.90 -14.55
CA PHE A 5 -10.69 0.83 -15.51
C PHE A 5 -12.09 0.50 -16.06
N LYS A 6 -12.23 0.46 -17.39
CA LYS A 6 -13.45 -0.02 -18.03
C LYS A 6 -13.72 -1.43 -17.51
N ASP A 7 -14.60 -1.51 -16.50
CA ASP A 7 -15.11 -2.71 -15.85
C ASP A 7 -14.05 -3.66 -15.24
N PRO A 8 -14.44 -4.47 -14.24
CA PRO A 8 -13.64 -4.73 -13.07
C PRO A 8 -13.06 -6.13 -13.22
N ALA A 9 -11.74 -6.24 -13.38
CA ALA A 9 -11.13 -7.39 -12.74
C ALA A 9 -11.50 -7.25 -11.26
N GLY A 10 -12.42 -8.08 -10.79
CA GLY A 10 -12.94 -8.08 -9.44
C GLY A 10 -11.80 -8.24 -8.44
N THR A 11 -11.15 -7.14 -8.08
CA THR A 11 -10.11 -7.03 -7.06
C THR A 11 -10.72 -7.15 -5.67
N HIS A 12 -11.72 -8.02 -5.49
CA HIS A 12 -12.31 -8.34 -4.19
C HIS A 12 -12.54 -7.11 -3.27
N GLY A 13 -13.01 -5.97 -3.78
CA GLY A 13 -13.28 -4.76 -2.98
C GLY A 13 -12.20 -3.67 -2.94
N TYR A 14 -11.28 -3.60 -3.91
CA TYR A 14 -10.36 -2.46 -4.08
C TYR A 14 -10.72 -1.63 -5.33
N LYS A 15 -11.02 -0.35 -5.18
CA LYS A 15 -11.15 0.60 -6.30
C LYS A 15 -10.02 1.62 -6.23
N PHE A 16 -9.50 2.08 -7.37
CA PHE A 16 -8.47 3.11 -7.37
C PHE A 16 -8.51 4.00 -8.61
N ASP A 17 -7.91 5.19 -8.51
CA ASP A 17 -7.62 6.08 -9.63
C ASP A 17 -6.21 6.66 -9.49
N ILE A 18 -5.49 6.80 -10.60
CA ILE A 18 -4.13 7.33 -10.65
C ILE A 18 -4.17 8.68 -11.35
N GLU A 19 -3.72 9.71 -10.65
CA GLU A 19 -3.67 11.08 -11.15
C GLU A 19 -2.28 11.69 -10.94
N GLY A 20 -2.09 12.90 -11.47
CA GLY A 20 -0.82 13.61 -11.46
C GLY A 20 0.05 13.29 -12.68
N ASP A 21 0.98 14.21 -12.97
CA ASP A 21 1.88 14.13 -14.11
C ASP A 21 3.28 13.74 -13.62
N ASN A 22 4.11 14.72 -13.22
CA ASN A 22 5.47 14.47 -12.74
C ASN A 22 5.55 13.94 -11.30
N THR A 23 4.50 14.13 -10.51
CA THR A 23 4.39 13.65 -9.13
C THR A 23 3.04 12.93 -8.97
N PRO A 24 2.92 11.71 -9.50
CA PRO A 24 1.66 10.99 -9.51
C PRO A 24 1.27 10.50 -8.12
N TYR A 25 -0.05 10.41 -7.90
CA TYR A 25 -0.66 9.80 -6.72
C TYR A 25 -1.75 8.82 -7.14
N VAL A 26 -2.06 7.88 -6.24
CA VAL A 26 -3.17 6.95 -6.37
C VAL A 26 -4.16 7.18 -5.23
N GLU A 27 -5.41 7.43 -5.59
CA GLU A 27 -6.54 7.38 -4.69
C GLU A 27 -7.10 5.97 -4.67
N MET A 28 -7.26 5.38 -3.48
CA MET A 28 -7.81 4.04 -3.29
C MET A 28 -9.00 4.09 -2.35
N VAL A 29 -10.11 3.50 -2.79
CA VAL A 29 -11.31 3.33 -1.98
C VAL A 29 -11.35 1.89 -1.47
N LEU A 30 -11.32 1.76 -0.15
CA LEU A 30 -11.25 0.49 0.57
C LEU A 30 -12.60 0.16 1.18
N SER A 31 -13.19 -0.98 0.82
CA SER A 31 -14.32 -1.53 1.60
C SER A 31 -13.88 -1.94 3.02
N PRO A 32 -14.78 -2.04 4.00
CA PRO A 32 -14.43 -2.47 5.36
C PRO A 32 -13.65 -3.78 5.39
N GLY A 33 -12.63 -3.85 6.24
CA GLY A 33 -11.73 -4.99 6.41
C GLY A 33 -10.68 -5.17 5.31
N LYS A 34 -10.70 -4.36 4.24
CA LYS A 34 -9.69 -4.39 3.17
C LYS A 34 -8.37 -3.79 3.63
N LYS A 35 -7.28 -4.36 3.12
CA LYS A 35 -5.91 -4.09 3.58
C LYS A 35 -4.97 -3.84 2.42
N ILE A 36 -4.21 -2.75 2.50
CA ILE A 36 -3.14 -2.41 1.57
C ILE A 36 -1.81 -2.46 2.30
N LEU A 37 -0.82 -3.09 1.69
CA LEU A 37 0.59 -2.95 2.02
C LEU A 37 1.17 -1.87 1.11
N ALA A 38 1.93 -0.92 1.65
CA ALA A 38 2.63 0.08 0.85
C ALA A 38 4.03 0.38 1.40
N GLU A 39 4.95 0.77 0.52
CA GLU A 39 6.31 1.17 0.88
C GLU A 39 6.27 2.42 1.77
N ALA A 40 7.16 2.48 2.77
CA ALA A 40 7.31 3.64 3.62
C ALA A 40 7.64 4.89 2.80
N GLY A 41 7.06 6.02 3.18
CA GLY A 41 7.24 7.30 2.48
C GLY A 41 6.24 7.55 1.35
N THR A 42 5.42 6.56 0.97
CA THR A 42 4.36 6.74 -0.04
C THR A 42 3.07 7.34 0.52
N PHE A 43 2.88 7.35 1.85
CA PHE A 43 1.65 7.83 2.47
C PHE A 43 1.45 9.34 2.27
N MET A 44 0.28 9.73 1.72
CA MET A 44 -0.10 11.13 1.54
C MET A 44 -1.29 11.52 2.42
N ALA A 45 -2.43 10.82 2.30
CA ALA A 45 -3.64 11.13 3.05
C ALA A 45 -4.47 9.88 3.31
N LYS A 46 -5.30 9.90 4.35
CA LYS A 46 -6.28 8.85 4.64
C LYS A 46 -7.49 9.41 5.36
N GLN A 47 -8.63 8.75 5.23
CA GLN A 47 -9.78 9.01 6.09
C GLN A 47 -9.57 8.45 7.52
N PRO A 48 -10.38 8.89 8.50
CA PRO A 48 -10.17 8.55 9.92
C PRO A 48 -10.14 7.05 10.18
N ASP A 49 -11.05 6.27 9.57
CA ASP A 49 -11.22 4.84 9.84
C ASP A 49 -10.26 3.96 9.03
N VAL A 50 -9.32 4.54 8.29
CA VAL A 50 -8.17 3.80 7.77
C VAL A 50 -7.10 3.72 8.85
N LYS A 51 -6.90 2.56 9.46
CA LYS A 51 -5.83 2.34 10.44
C LYS A 51 -4.50 2.07 9.74
N MET A 52 -3.47 2.82 10.11
CA MET A 52 -2.09 2.61 9.65
C MET A 52 -1.28 1.85 10.71
N THR A 53 -0.50 0.86 10.32
CA THR A 53 0.45 0.15 11.20
C THR A 53 1.75 -0.09 10.47
N MET A 54 2.88 0.26 11.09
CA MET A 54 4.20 0.01 10.52
C MET A 54 4.57 -1.46 10.65
N ALA A 55 5.11 -2.06 9.58
CA ALA A 55 5.73 -3.37 9.58
C ALA A 55 7.23 -3.21 9.26
N LEU A 56 8.07 -3.82 10.10
CA LEU A 56 9.49 -4.01 9.79
C LEU A 56 9.66 -5.41 9.19
N GLY A 57 10.14 -5.51 7.94
CA GLY A 57 10.40 -6.79 7.28
C GLY A 57 9.17 -7.38 6.57
N ASP A 58 9.01 -8.70 6.64
CA ASP A 58 8.13 -9.58 5.83
C ASP A 58 6.60 -9.39 5.97
N GLY A 59 6.12 -8.19 6.30
CA GLY A 59 4.69 -7.86 6.32
C GLY A 59 3.88 -8.56 7.43
N LYS A 60 4.52 -9.24 8.39
CA LYS A 60 3.82 -9.80 9.56
C LYS A 60 3.59 -8.73 10.60
N GLN A 61 2.33 -8.56 11.01
CA GLN A 61 1.93 -7.65 12.08
C GLN A 61 2.77 -7.93 13.32
N THR A 62 3.67 -7.01 13.62
CA THR A 62 4.38 -6.99 14.89
C THR A 62 3.89 -5.75 15.62
N ASN A 63 3.57 -5.89 16.89
CA ASN A 63 3.10 -4.80 17.73
C ASN A 63 4.33 -3.95 18.12
N ILE A 64 4.80 -3.07 17.22
CA ILE A 64 6.16 -2.50 17.23
C ILE A 64 6.33 -1.22 18.07
N LEU A 65 5.66 -1.10 19.22
CA LEU A 65 6.01 -0.05 20.18
C LEU A 65 7.00 -0.54 21.24
N SER A 66 6.91 -1.82 21.64
CA SER A 66 7.76 -2.37 22.72
C SER A 66 9.04 -3.05 22.24
N LYS A 67 9.16 -3.43 20.96
CA LYS A 67 10.38 -4.07 20.40
C LYS A 67 11.22 -3.18 19.48
N ALA A 68 10.70 -2.03 19.03
CA ALA A 68 11.44 -1.08 18.20
C ALA A 68 12.71 -0.55 18.90
N PHE A 69 12.60 -0.22 20.20
CA PHE A 69 13.73 0.32 20.97
C PHE A 69 14.87 -0.68 21.20
N GLY A 70 14.58 -1.98 21.25
CA GLY A 70 15.60 -3.02 21.48
C GLY A 70 16.33 -3.48 20.20
N ALA A 71 15.66 -3.41 19.05
CA ALA A 71 16.23 -3.82 17.75
C ALA A 71 16.89 -2.66 16.98
N ALA A 72 16.51 -1.41 17.27
CA ALA A 72 17.12 -0.21 16.66
C ALA A 72 18.63 -0.10 16.93
N LYS A 73 19.14 -0.68 18.03
CA LYS A 73 20.57 -0.62 18.38
C LYS A 73 21.45 -1.65 17.65
N ARG A 74 20.86 -2.57 16.87
CA ARG A 74 21.62 -3.66 16.19
C ARG A 74 21.39 -3.77 14.68
N LYS A 75 20.46 -3.01 14.09
CA LYS A 75 20.12 -3.10 12.66
C LYS A 75 20.04 -1.73 11.97
N ILE A 76 20.94 -0.81 12.34
CA ILE A 76 21.28 0.36 11.49
C ILE A 76 22.19 -0.17 10.36
N SER A 77 21.63 -1.01 9.49
CA SER A 77 22.32 -1.59 8.33
C SER A 77 21.40 -1.49 7.12
N GLY A 78 21.07 -0.25 6.74
CA GLY A 78 21.01 0.24 5.36
C GLY A 78 20.11 -0.41 4.30
N ASP A 79 19.44 -1.55 4.50
CA ASP A 79 18.93 -2.33 3.36
C ASP A 79 17.55 -2.99 3.49
N ASN A 80 16.86 -2.90 4.64
CA ASN A 80 15.53 -3.48 4.79
C ASN A 80 14.43 -2.47 4.47
N ALA A 81 13.58 -2.78 3.48
CA ALA A 81 12.38 -2.01 3.19
C ALA A 81 11.46 -1.96 4.42
N LEU A 82 10.92 -0.76 4.66
CA LEU A 82 9.92 -0.53 5.69
C LEU A 82 8.57 -0.43 4.98
N PHE A 83 7.57 -1.16 5.46
CA PHE A 83 6.23 -1.13 4.90
C PHE A 83 5.22 -0.61 5.91
N SER A 84 4.13 -0.07 5.39
CA SER A 84 2.95 0.31 6.16
C SER A 84 1.76 -0.51 5.70
N HIS A 85 1.03 -1.06 6.66
CA HIS A 85 -0.29 -1.64 6.42
C HIS A 85 -1.36 -0.59 6.67
N PHE A 86 -2.30 -0.49 5.75
CA PHE A 86 -3.49 0.33 5.85
C PHE A 86 -4.71 -0.59 5.84
N GLU A 87 -5.57 -0.48 6.84
CA GLU A 87 -6.79 -1.29 6.97
C GLU A 87 -7.99 -0.38 7.16
N ASN A 88 -9.06 -0.57 6.38
CA ASN A 88 -10.34 0.04 6.71
C ASN A 88 -10.95 -0.69 7.92
N VAL A 89 -11.00 -0.03 9.09
CA VAL A 89 -11.54 -0.56 10.36
C VAL A 89 -12.92 0.00 10.71
N ALA A 90 -13.61 0.61 9.75
CA ALA A 90 -14.98 1.08 9.94
C ALA A 90 -15.89 -0.09 10.40
N LYS A 91 -16.82 0.23 11.31
CA LYS A 91 -17.75 -0.77 11.89
C LYS A 91 -19.04 -0.92 11.06
N ASP A 92 -19.25 -0.01 10.14
CA ASP A 92 -20.35 -0.01 9.18
C ASP A 92 -19.81 -0.35 7.78
N ASP A 93 -20.69 -0.34 6.77
CA ASP A 93 -20.33 -0.62 5.38
C ASP A 93 -19.64 0.58 4.67
N SER A 94 -19.10 1.55 5.42
CA SER A 94 -18.50 2.73 4.82
C SER A 94 -17.20 2.40 4.09
N GLU A 95 -17.14 2.81 2.82
CA GLU A 95 -15.90 2.81 2.07
C GLU A 95 -15.00 3.96 2.54
N GLN A 96 -13.70 3.70 2.65
CA GLN A 96 -12.73 4.67 3.16
C GLN A 96 -11.63 4.97 2.14
N LEU A 97 -11.29 6.25 1.99
CA LEU A 97 -10.27 6.73 1.07
C LEU A 97 -8.86 6.65 1.71
N LEU A 98 -7.92 6.10 0.96
CA LEU A 98 -6.49 6.12 1.19
C LEU A 98 -5.82 6.74 -0.04
N VAL A 99 -4.88 7.67 0.15
CA VAL A 99 -4.12 8.28 -0.94
C VAL A 99 -2.63 8.05 -0.71
N LEU A 100 -1.98 7.48 -1.71
CA LEU A 100 -0.53 7.26 -1.75
C LEU A 100 0.08 8.03 -2.91
N THR A 101 1.33 8.46 -2.76
CA THR A 101 2.09 9.18 -3.78
C THR A 101 3.41 8.48 -4.06
N ALA A 102 3.90 8.59 -5.30
CA ALA A 102 5.20 8.05 -5.66
C ALA A 102 6.30 8.76 -4.84
N PRO A 103 7.31 8.03 -4.34
CA PRO A 103 8.39 8.64 -3.56
C PRO A 103 9.34 9.49 -4.42
N HIS A 104 9.28 9.32 -5.74
CA HIS A 104 10.15 9.96 -6.73
C HIS A 104 9.34 10.39 -7.95
N PRO A 105 9.81 11.42 -8.69
CA PRO A 105 9.20 11.80 -9.96
C PRO A 105 9.14 10.64 -10.94
N GLY A 106 8.01 10.47 -11.61
CA GLY A 106 7.81 9.32 -12.51
C GLY A 106 6.34 9.03 -12.77
N GLN A 107 6.03 7.75 -12.99
CA GLN A 107 4.68 7.26 -13.27
C GLN A 107 4.33 6.10 -12.33
N ILE A 108 3.07 6.07 -11.89
CA ILE A 108 2.51 4.89 -11.19
C ILE A 108 1.92 3.97 -12.26
N ILE A 109 2.33 2.70 -12.24
CA ILE A 109 1.83 1.67 -13.16
C ILE A 109 1.11 0.61 -12.35
N ALA A 110 -0.19 0.46 -12.59
CA ALA A 110 -0.98 -0.63 -12.01
C ALA A 110 -0.81 -1.91 -12.83
N ILE A 111 -0.53 -3.03 -12.16
CA ILE A 111 -0.32 -4.32 -12.81
C ILE A 111 -1.33 -5.33 -12.24
N ASP A 112 -2.05 -6.00 -13.13
CA ASP A 112 -2.85 -7.18 -12.78
C ASP A 112 -1.94 -8.41 -12.73
N LEU A 113 -1.69 -8.92 -11.52
CA LEU A 113 -0.86 -10.11 -11.33
C LEU A 113 -1.44 -11.36 -11.99
N ALA A 114 -2.76 -11.51 -12.06
CA ALA A 114 -3.36 -12.67 -12.72
C ALA A 114 -3.05 -12.66 -14.22
N ALA A 115 -3.12 -11.48 -14.84
CA ALA A 115 -2.74 -11.29 -16.24
C ALA A 115 -1.22 -11.40 -16.46
N ALA A 116 -0.41 -11.09 -15.45
CA ALA A 116 1.06 -11.16 -15.49
C ALA A 116 1.63 -12.56 -15.20
N GLY A 117 0.79 -13.59 -15.02
CA GLY A 117 1.24 -14.96 -14.72
C GLY A 117 1.49 -15.23 -13.23
N GLY A 118 0.96 -14.39 -12.34
CA GLY A 118 0.95 -14.56 -10.89
C GLY A 118 2.11 -13.90 -10.15
N SER A 119 3.12 -13.39 -10.86
CA SER A 119 4.27 -12.72 -10.25
C SER A 119 4.89 -11.69 -11.19
N VAL A 120 5.57 -10.69 -10.61
CA VAL A 120 6.31 -9.66 -11.33
C VAL A 120 7.64 -9.46 -10.63
N ILE A 121 8.72 -9.41 -11.41
CA ILE A 121 10.03 -9.01 -10.91
C ILE A 121 10.20 -7.52 -11.21
N CYS A 122 10.50 -6.72 -10.19
CA CYS A 122 10.76 -5.30 -10.34
C CYS A 122 12.08 -4.91 -9.66
N GLN A 123 12.62 -3.74 -10.03
CA GLN A 123 13.80 -3.20 -9.37
C GLN A 123 13.48 -2.85 -7.90
N LYS A 124 14.45 -3.03 -7.00
CA LYS A 124 14.33 -2.55 -5.61
C LYS A 124 13.96 -1.07 -5.61
N GLY A 125 12.86 -0.71 -4.93
CA GLY A 125 12.31 0.64 -4.88
C GLY A 125 11.32 0.99 -6.01
N ALA A 126 10.99 0.04 -6.89
CA ALA A 126 9.91 0.22 -7.88
C ALA A 126 8.53 -0.24 -7.36
N PHE A 127 8.51 -1.08 -6.31
CA PHE A 127 7.27 -1.49 -5.66
C PHE A 127 6.69 -0.34 -4.84
N MET A 128 5.41 -0.01 -5.03
CA MET A 128 4.75 1.05 -4.27
C MET A 128 3.70 0.51 -3.29
N ALA A 129 2.72 -0.27 -3.79
CA ALA A 129 1.64 -0.81 -2.97
C ALA A 129 0.99 -2.05 -3.61
N ALA A 130 0.40 -2.89 -2.76
CA ALA A 130 -0.38 -4.05 -3.17
C ALA A 130 -1.43 -4.44 -2.11
N PRO A 131 -2.50 -5.17 -2.48
CA PRO A 131 -3.37 -5.83 -1.52
C PRO A 131 -2.60 -6.75 -0.56
N SER A 132 -3.01 -6.73 0.72
CA SER A 132 -2.45 -7.61 1.74
C SER A 132 -2.68 -9.08 1.36
N GLY A 133 -1.64 -9.91 1.51
CA GLY A 133 -1.63 -11.30 1.04
C GLY A 133 -0.75 -11.52 -0.19
N THR A 134 -0.32 -10.45 -0.85
CA THR A 134 0.75 -10.49 -1.86
C THR A 134 2.09 -10.74 -1.16
N SER A 135 2.87 -11.71 -1.63
CA SER A 135 4.25 -11.94 -1.17
C SER A 135 5.21 -11.08 -1.98
N GLU A 136 6.12 -10.39 -1.29
CA GLU A 136 7.29 -9.72 -1.86
C GLU A 136 8.51 -10.67 -1.92
#